data_AF-A0A813BYW1-F1
#
_entry.id   AF-A0A813BYW1-F1
#
_cell.length_a   1.000
_cell.length_b   1.000
_cell.length_c   1.000
_cell.angle_alpha   90.00
_cell.angle_beta   90.00
_cell.angle_gamma   90.00
#
_symmetry.space_group_name_H-M   'P 1'
#
loop_
_entity.id
_entity.type
_entity.pdbx_description
1 polymer ?
#
loop_
_entity_poly.entity_id
_entity_poly.type
_entity_poly.pdbx_seq_one_letter_code
_entity_poly.pdbx_strand_id
1 'polypeptide(L)'
;MPTRQVTSIDSVTDSFTVDRLLSNSQQKMGVAASRDTACLSGMMRGSRPLPSSAEPITVTICGAAGQIGYSLLPMIASGGMFGPSQRVNLQCVDLNLPEVMDGMHGMEMELQDGNFPLLHKSLFTTDDALAFKGADYAILLGAFPRQEGLEKRDIMEKNVMIFRTMGRALERHVKYDCKILVVGNPAHTNAWICAHYAPSLPKQNFFALTRLDQNRAAGQIAHHFGIAVNEVKNVVAWGSHAKFPDIEHAIIKGRPVTQALATTEERKHMNDLFYKEMQQRGASIVKARKASSAMSTARAIVDHIHDLHSGTLAGEFVSMGVWSDHGAYSIADSLVFSVPVICYGGGRYRVHPGLVLSPASREKLKQVEAEIIAERDFAKQFIKTGSGPAPSAPAPSAS
;
A
#
# COMPACT_ATOMS: atom_id res chain seq x y z
N MET A 1 68.73 -16.71 -1.29
CA MET A 1 69.05 -16.42 0.13
C MET A 1 68.06 -15.36 0.59
N PRO A 2 67.34 -15.58 1.70
CA PRO A 2 67.94 -15.75 3.02
C PRO A 2 67.75 -17.16 3.61
N THR A 3 68.37 -17.30 4.77
CA THR A 3 68.91 -18.49 5.40
C THR A 3 67.96 -19.15 6.41
N ARG A 4 67.98 -20.49 6.36
CA ARG A 4 67.64 -21.54 7.36
C ARG A 4 67.50 -21.10 8.84
N GLN A 5 66.53 -21.69 9.53
CA GLN A 5 66.78 -22.88 10.37
C GLN A 5 65.48 -23.60 10.80
N VAL A 6 65.54 -24.92 10.75
CA VAL A 6 64.56 -25.90 11.21
C VAL A 6 64.98 -26.36 12.61
N THR A 7 64.03 -26.41 13.54
CA THR A 7 64.08 -27.30 14.70
C THR A 7 62.71 -27.92 14.89
N SER A 8 62.69 -29.26 14.96
CA SER A 8 61.53 -30.12 15.19
C SER A 8 61.11 -30.11 16.65
N ILE A 9 59.81 -30.22 16.93
CA ILE A 9 59.30 -30.81 18.17
C ILE A 9 58.15 -31.75 17.83
N ASP A 10 58.25 -32.94 18.40
CA ASP A 10 57.39 -34.11 18.27
C ASP A 10 55.96 -33.94 18.81
N SER A 11 55.11 -34.80 18.25
CA SER A 11 53.83 -35.34 18.71
C SER A 11 53.29 -34.95 20.11
N VAL A 12 52.04 -34.46 20.14
CA VAL A 12 50.96 -35.00 21.01
C VAL A 12 49.61 -34.75 20.31
N THR A 13 48.91 -35.82 19.97
CA THR A 13 47.47 -35.84 19.72
C THR A 13 46.74 -35.67 21.05
N ASP A 14 45.85 -34.68 21.20
CA ASP A 14 44.64 -34.95 21.98
C ASP A 14 43.47 -33.97 21.74
N SER A 15 42.30 -34.59 21.78
CA SER A 15 40.96 -34.02 21.66
C SER A 15 40.64 -33.00 22.76
N PHE A 16 40.15 -31.80 22.40
CA PHE A 16 39.52 -30.89 23.35
C PHE A 16 38.24 -30.27 22.80
N THR A 17 37.17 -30.54 23.53
CA THR A 17 35.75 -30.49 23.18
C THR A 17 35.16 -29.08 23.22
N VAL A 18 34.20 -28.83 22.33
CA VAL A 18 33.40 -27.61 22.11
C VAL A 18 32.53 -27.20 23.33
N ASP A 19 32.50 -28.00 24.40
CA ASP A 19 31.62 -27.81 25.55
C ASP A 19 32.00 -26.66 26.51
N ARG A 20 33.19 -26.08 26.40
CA ARG A 20 33.65 -25.02 27.33
C ARG A 20 33.23 -23.59 26.95
N LEU A 21 32.68 -23.38 25.76
CA LEU A 21 32.18 -22.06 25.32
C LEU A 21 30.68 -21.84 25.62
N LEU A 22 29.93 -22.91 25.92
CA LEU A 22 28.50 -22.83 26.23
C LEU A 22 28.20 -22.60 27.72
N SER A 23 29.16 -22.80 28.62
CA SER A 23 28.92 -22.70 30.07
C SER A 23 28.98 -21.28 30.64
N ASN A 24 29.48 -20.29 29.89
CA ASN A 24 29.63 -18.90 30.38
C ASN A 24 28.48 -17.97 29.99
N SER A 25 27.54 -18.39 29.14
CA SER A 25 26.39 -17.56 28.74
C SER A 25 25.14 -17.77 29.62
N GLN A 26 25.05 -18.90 30.35
CA GLN A 26 23.86 -19.22 31.15
C GLN A 26 23.85 -18.64 32.58
N GLN A 27 24.95 -18.04 33.05
CA GLN A 27 25.03 -17.52 34.42
C GLN A 27 24.57 -16.06 34.59
N LYS A 28 24.10 -15.39 33.51
CA LYS A 28 23.68 -13.98 33.55
C LYS A 28 22.17 -13.72 33.42
N MET A 29 21.34 -14.75 33.31
CA MET A 29 19.88 -14.58 33.31
C MET A 29 19.27 -15.42 34.43
N GLY A 30 19.08 -14.80 35.59
CA GLY A 30 18.34 -15.39 36.69
C GLY A 30 16.88 -15.61 36.29
N VAL A 31 16.49 -16.87 36.09
CA VAL A 31 15.09 -17.28 35.97
C VAL A 31 14.80 -18.23 37.12
N ALA A 32 14.00 -17.76 38.07
CA ALA A 32 13.42 -18.59 39.11
C ALA A 32 12.34 -19.48 38.48
N ALA A 33 12.41 -20.78 38.77
CA ALA A 33 11.43 -21.77 38.33
C ALA A 33 10.16 -21.72 39.20
N SER A 34 8.99 -21.68 38.59
CA SER A 34 7.79 -22.30 39.17
C SER A 34 6.93 -22.98 38.10
N ARG A 35 6.83 -24.30 38.28
CA ARG A 35 5.90 -25.31 37.77
C ARG A 35 4.64 -24.79 37.07
N ASP A 36 4.49 -25.19 35.81
CA ASP A 36 3.22 -25.70 35.26
C ASP A 36 3.52 -26.74 34.17
N THR A 37 3.43 -28.01 34.56
CA THR A 37 3.49 -29.18 33.69
C THR A 37 2.17 -29.34 32.94
N ALA A 38 1.99 -28.59 31.86
CA ALA A 38 0.88 -28.77 30.91
C ALA A 38 1.21 -28.18 29.54
N CYS A 39 2.29 -28.61 28.86
CA CYS A 39 2.50 -28.20 27.46
C CYS A 39 3.33 -29.18 26.63
N LEU A 40 3.25 -30.48 26.91
CA LEU A 40 3.97 -31.49 26.11
C LEU A 40 3.10 -32.73 25.87
N SER A 41 1.95 -32.53 25.22
CA SER A 41 1.27 -33.62 24.52
C SER A 41 0.53 -33.08 23.29
N GLY A 42 1.01 -33.42 22.10
CA GLY A 42 0.20 -33.49 20.89
C GLY A 42 0.01 -32.18 20.11
N MET A 43 1.08 -31.61 19.56
CA MET A 43 0.98 -30.89 18.28
C MET A 43 1.69 -31.73 17.22
N MET A 44 1.03 -32.83 16.82
CA MET A 44 1.13 -33.26 15.43
C MET A 44 0.93 -31.99 14.60
N ARG A 45 1.83 -31.70 13.65
CA ARG A 45 1.58 -30.67 12.63
C ARG A 45 0.34 -31.10 11.88
N GLY A 46 -0.83 -30.71 12.38
CA GLY A 46 -2.10 -30.90 11.71
C GLY A 46 -1.89 -30.36 10.31
N SER A 47 -2.15 -31.20 9.32
CA SER A 47 -2.24 -30.80 7.92
C SER A 47 -2.94 -29.45 7.87
N ARG A 48 -2.19 -28.39 7.50
CA ARG A 48 -2.78 -27.07 7.31
C ARG A 48 -4.00 -27.27 6.40
N PRO A 49 -5.19 -26.80 6.77
CA PRO A 49 -6.35 -26.92 5.92
C PRO A 49 -5.95 -26.43 4.53
N LEU A 50 -6.19 -27.28 3.52
CA LEU A 50 -5.91 -26.92 2.13
C LEU A 50 -6.56 -25.56 1.85
N PRO A 51 -5.88 -24.65 1.13
CA PRO A 51 -6.50 -23.38 0.76
C PRO A 51 -7.82 -23.67 0.03
N SER A 52 -8.84 -22.87 0.31
CA SER A 52 -10.23 -23.18 -0.07
C SER A 52 -10.36 -23.50 -1.57
N SER A 53 -11.39 -24.25 -1.95
CA SER A 53 -11.75 -24.50 -3.36
C SER A 53 -12.19 -23.24 -4.13
N ALA A 54 -12.11 -22.05 -3.51
CA ALA A 54 -12.38 -20.79 -4.16
C ALA A 54 -11.33 -20.52 -5.26
N GLU A 55 -11.80 -19.92 -6.36
CA GLU A 55 -10.89 -19.51 -7.42
C GLU A 55 -9.84 -18.53 -6.88
N PRO A 56 -8.57 -18.64 -7.31
CA PRO A 56 -7.53 -17.69 -6.93
C PRO A 56 -7.86 -16.27 -7.39
N ILE A 57 -7.73 -15.30 -6.51
CA ILE A 57 -7.87 -13.87 -6.84
C ILE A 57 -6.64 -13.43 -7.64
N THR A 58 -6.85 -12.78 -8.77
CA THR A 58 -5.76 -12.29 -9.62
C THR A 58 -5.45 -10.84 -9.31
N VAL A 59 -4.21 -10.57 -8.89
CA VAL A 59 -3.73 -9.23 -8.56
C VAL A 59 -2.66 -8.82 -9.56
N THR A 60 -2.91 -7.72 -10.27
CA THR A 60 -1.90 -7.06 -11.10
C THR A 60 -1.15 -6.01 -10.28
N ILE A 61 0.18 -6.03 -10.34
CA ILE A 61 1.06 -5.04 -9.70
C ILE A 61 1.89 -4.37 -10.79
N CYS A 62 1.61 -3.09 -11.06
CA CYS A 62 2.36 -2.28 -12.03
C CYS A 62 3.44 -1.46 -11.32
N GLY A 63 4.68 -1.48 -11.83
CA GLY A 63 5.85 -0.96 -11.13
C GLY A 63 6.36 -1.96 -10.08
N ALA A 64 6.23 -3.27 -10.38
CA ALA A 64 6.50 -4.35 -9.44
C ALA A 64 7.98 -4.48 -9.03
N ALA A 65 8.92 -4.12 -9.90
CA ALA A 65 10.35 -4.21 -9.63
C ALA A 65 10.83 -3.16 -8.60
N GLY A 66 10.00 -2.16 -8.31
CA GLY A 66 10.30 -1.14 -7.32
C GLY A 66 10.30 -1.66 -5.87
N GLN A 67 10.90 -0.91 -4.96
CA GLN A 67 11.01 -1.27 -3.53
C GLN A 67 9.66 -1.49 -2.84
N ILE A 68 8.60 -0.78 -3.27
CA ILE A 68 7.24 -1.01 -2.76
C ILE A 68 6.75 -2.39 -3.20
N GLY A 69 6.94 -2.74 -4.48
CA GLY A 69 6.60 -4.07 -5.01
C GLY A 69 7.34 -5.17 -4.25
N TYR A 70 8.66 -5.04 -4.09
CA TYR A 70 9.48 -5.97 -3.30
C TYR A 70 8.93 -6.19 -1.87
N SER A 71 8.51 -5.13 -1.20
CA SER A 71 7.91 -5.24 0.15
C SER A 71 6.49 -5.81 0.13
N LEU A 72 5.73 -5.61 -0.96
CA LEU A 72 4.32 -5.93 -1.08
C LEU A 72 4.05 -7.39 -1.42
N LEU A 73 4.78 -7.94 -2.40
CA LEU A 73 4.53 -9.31 -2.90
C LEU A 73 4.47 -10.38 -1.79
N PRO A 74 5.43 -10.46 -0.83
CA PRO A 74 5.35 -11.45 0.24
C PRO A 74 4.16 -11.21 1.20
N MET A 75 3.72 -9.96 1.38
CA MET A 75 2.54 -9.67 2.21
C MET A 75 1.24 -10.13 1.55
N ILE A 76 1.15 -10.06 0.21
CA ILE A 76 0.02 -10.62 -0.54
C ILE A 76 0.08 -12.15 -0.50
N ALA A 77 1.25 -12.73 -0.85
CA ALA A 77 1.45 -14.16 -0.95
C ALA A 77 1.29 -14.91 0.39
N SER A 78 1.52 -14.24 1.52
CA SER A 78 1.27 -14.80 2.87
C SER A 78 -0.19 -14.70 3.33
N GLY A 79 -1.08 -14.11 2.53
CA GLY A 79 -2.51 -13.96 2.85
C GLY A 79 -2.85 -12.70 3.64
N GLY A 80 -1.91 -11.77 3.82
CA GLY A 80 -2.17 -10.52 4.53
C GLY A 80 -3.25 -9.65 3.88
N MET A 81 -3.42 -9.77 2.57
CA MET A 81 -4.38 -8.95 1.80
C MET A 81 -5.79 -9.55 1.72
N PHE A 82 -5.92 -10.87 1.61
CA PHE A 82 -7.22 -11.53 1.37
C PHE A 82 -7.58 -12.60 2.41
N GLY A 83 -6.79 -12.71 3.47
CA GLY A 83 -6.99 -13.69 4.54
C GLY A 83 -6.26 -15.01 4.32
N PRO A 84 -6.27 -15.88 5.34
CA PRO A 84 -5.37 -17.04 5.44
C PRO A 84 -5.77 -18.23 4.56
N SER A 85 -6.90 -18.15 3.86
CA SER A 85 -7.47 -19.26 3.06
C SER A 85 -7.69 -18.92 1.59
N GLN A 86 -7.41 -17.67 1.19
CA GLN A 86 -7.64 -17.19 -0.17
C GLN A 86 -6.36 -17.34 -0.99
N ARG A 87 -6.44 -18.11 -2.08
CA ARG A 87 -5.33 -18.25 -3.03
C ARG A 87 -5.23 -17.00 -3.90
N VAL A 88 -4.02 -16.70 -4.35
CA VAL A 88 -3.74 -15.54 -5.20
C VAL A 88 -2.91 -15.90 -6.42
N ASN A 89 -3.17 -15.23 -7.53
CA ASN A 89 -2.25 -15.11 -8.65
C ASN A 89 -1.61 -13.72 -8.60
N LEU A 90 -0.29 -13.64 -8.72
CA LEU A 90 0.41 -12.36 -8.84
C LEU A 90 0.82 -12.13 -10.30
N GLN A 91 0.35 -11.05 -10.90
CA GLN A 91 0.73 -10.61 -12.24
C GLN A 91 1.55 -9.31 -12.10
N CYS A 92 2.86 -9.44 -12.13
CA CYS A 92 3.82 -8.35 -11.94
C CYS A 92 4.23 -7.79 -13.30
N VAL A 93 4.09 -6.48 -13.48
CA VAL A 93 4.49 -5.77 -14.69
C VAL A 93 5.33 -4.54 -14.36
N ASP A 94 6.35 -4.33 -15.18
CA ASP A 94 7.22 -3.17 -15.09
C ASP A 94 7.85 -2.85 -16.46
N LEU A 95 8.70 -1.83 -16.49
CA LEU A 95 9.35 -1.32 -17.69
C LEU A 95 10.19 -2.38 -18.41
N ASN A 96 10.18 -2.33 -19.74
CA ASN A 96 11.04 -3.16 -20.60
C ASN A 96 12.47 -2.60 -20.68
N LEU A 97 13.18 -2.64 -19.54
CA LEU A 97 14.58 -2.28 -19.41
C LEU A 97 15.36 -3.48 -18.86
N PRO A 98 16.57 -3.80 -19.37
CA PRO A 98 17.34 -4.97 -18.95
C PRO A 98 17.46 -5.12 -17.42
N GLU A 99 17.85 -4.07 -16.72
CA GLU A 99 18.02 -4.05 -15.27
C GLU A 99 16.72 -4.25 -14.49
N VAL A 100 15.59 -3.82 -15.07
CA VAL A 100 14.26 -4.00 -14.47
C VAL A 100 13.80 -5.45 -14.66
N MET A 101 14.05 -6.04 -15.83
CA MET A 101 13.74 -7.44 -16.09
C MET A 101 14.58 -8.38 -15.22
N ASP A 102 15.88 -8.10 -15.06
CA ASP A 102 16.76 -8.86 -14.15
C ASP A 102 16.27 -8.76 -12.71
N GLY A 103 15.86 -7.56 -12.27
CA GLY A 103 15.25 -7.36 -10.95
C GLY A 103 13.96 -8.15 -10.75
N MET A 104 13.06 -8.14 -11.75
CA MET A 104 11.83 -8.94 -11.73
C MET A 104 12.12 -10.44 -11.69
N HIS A 105 13.12 -10.91 -12.43
CA HIS A 105 13.53 -12.31 -12.40
C HIS A 105 14.05 -12.72 -11.02
N GLY A 106 14.87 -11.88 -10.38
CA GLY A 106 15.30 -12.12 -9.01
C GLY A 106 14.14 -12.18 -8.01
N MET A 107 13.15 -11.29 -8.17
CA MET A 107 11.94 -11.32 -7.33
C MET A 107 11.08 -12.57 -7.56
N GLU A 108 11.04 -13.10 -8.79
CA GLU A 108 10.39 -14.37 -9.09
C GLU A 108 11.07 -15.54 -8.37
N MET A 109 12.39 -15.60 -8.39
CA MET A 109 13.18 -16.59 -7.66
C MET A 109 12.92 -16.51 -6.14
N GLU A 110 12.91 -15.30 -5.56
CA GLU A 110 12.62 -15.13 -4.14
C GLU A 110 11.19 -15.55 -3.76
N LEU A 111 10.20 -15.33 -4.63
CA LEU A 111 8.84 -15.83 -4.39
C LEU A 111 8.75 -17.37 -4.43
N GLN A 112 9.53 -18.01 -5.31
CA GLN A 112 9.64 -19.48 -5.36
C GLN A 112 10.26 -20.02 -4.07
N ASP A 113 11.38 -19.41 -3.63
CA ASP A 113 12.07 -19.79 -2.40
C ASP A 113 11.25 -19.50 -1.14
N GLY A 114 10.40 -18.46 -1.19
CA GLY A 114 9.53 -18.05 -0.10
C GLY A 114 8.45 -19.08 0.29
N ASN A 115 8.20 -20.09 -0.55
CA ASN A 115 7.31 -21.22 -0.28
C ASN A 115 5.94 -20.79 0.28
N PHE A 116 5.31 -19.80 -0.37
CA PHE A 116 4.03 -19.23 0.05
C PHE A 116 2.85 -20.13 -0.37
N PRO A 117 2.15 -20.84 0.54
CA PRO A 117 1.14 -21.83 0.14
C PRO A 117 -0.11 -21.24 -0.53
N LEU A 118 -0.35 -19.94 -0.33
CA LEU A 118 -1.47 -19.22 -0.94
C LEU A 118 -1.12 -18.66 -2.33
N LEU A 119 0.17 -18.55 -2.68
CA LEU A 119 0.59 -18.17 -4.01
C LEU A 119 0.35 -19.34 -4.96
N HIS A 120 -0.66 -19.21 -5.81
CA HIS A 120 -0.98 -20.23 -6.80
C HIS A 120 -0.10 -20.11 -8.04
N LYS A 121 0.05 -18.88 -8.56
CA LYS A 121 0.87 -18.57 -9.74
C LYS A 121 1.47 -17.18 -9.60
N SER A 122 2.69 -17.01 -10.11
CA SER A 122 3.30 -15.70 -10.38
C SER A 122 3.59 -15.57 -11.86
N LEU A 123 3.40 -14.38 -12.40
CA LEU A 123 3.80 -13.97 -13.75
C LEU A 123 4.58 -12.67 -13.61
N PHE A 124 5.79 -12.62 -14.16
CA PHE A 124 6.57 -11.39 -14.32
C PHE A 124 6.71 -11.10 -15.81
N THR A 125 6.33 -9.89 -16.23
CA THR A 125 6.30 -9.55 -17.65
C THR A 125 6.47 -8.05 -17.88
N THR A 126 6.72 -7.66 -19.12
CA THR A 126 6.73 -6.27 -19.57
C THR A 126 5.55 -5.99 -20.53
N ASP A 127 4.69 -6.99 -20.76
CA ASP A 127 3.49 -6.89 -21.58
C ASP A 127 2.26 -6.59 -20.72
N ASP A 128 1.74 -5.36 -20.86
CA ASP A 128 0.52 -4.90 -20.20
C ASP A 128 -0.68 -5.83 -20.49
N ALA A 129 -0.83 -6.33 -21.73
CA ALA A 129 -1.97 -7.16 -22.09
C ALA A 129 -1.97 -8.49 -21.33
N LEU A 130 -0.80 -9.08 -21.10
CA LEU A 130 -0.67 -10.29 -20.28
C LEU A 130 -0.87 -9.97 -18.80
N ALA A 131 -0.31 -8.87 -18.33
CA ALA A 131 -0.30 -8.50 -16.93
C ALA A 131 -1.65 -8.05 -16.37
N PHE A 132 -2.50 -7.41 -17.18
CA PHE A 132 -3.82 -6.94 -16.76
C PHE A 132 -4.95 -7.95 -17.03
N LYS A 133 -4.65 -9.04 -17.75
CA LYS A 133 -5.66 -10.01 -18.20
C LYS A 133 -6.37 -10.68 -17.02
N GLY A 134 -7.66 -10.39 -16.90
CA GLY A 134 -8.54 -11.02 -15.92
C GLY A 134 -8.25 -10.61 -14.48
N ALA A 135 -7.61 -9.46 -14.26
CA ALA A 135 -7.33 -8.96 -12.92
C ALA A 135 -8.63 -8.66 -12.14
N ASP A 136 -8.67 -9.09 -10.88
CA ASP A 136 -9.68 -8.71 -9.88
C ASP A 136 -9.28 -7.42 -9.15
N TYR A 137 -7.96 -7.25 -8.97
CA TYR A 137 -7.36 -6.08 -8.36
C TYR A 137 -6.16 -5.61 -9.19
N ALA A 138 -6.03 -4.31 -9.40
CA ALA A 138 -4.88 -3.71 -10.05
C ALA A 138 -4.26 -2.63 -9.15
N ILE A 139 -2.98 -2.78 -8.83
CA ILE A 139 -2.24 -1.89 -7.94
C ILE A 139 -1.19 -1.15 -8.77
N LEU A 140 -1.38 0.15 -8.97
CA LEU A 140 -0.52 0.98 -9.81
C LEU A 140 0.49 1.74 -8.93
N LEU A 141 1.68 1.14 -8.76
CA LEU A 141 2.79 1.70 -7.98
C LEU A 141 3.59 2.72 -8.79
N GLY A 142 3.77 2.43 -10.08
CA GLY A 142 4.58 3.24 -11.01
C GLY A 142 3.96 4.60 -11.30
N ALA A 143 4.74 5.65 -11.10
CA ALA A 143 4.48 7.01 -11.58
C ALA A 143 5.81 7.68 -11.90
N PHE A 144 5.80 8.73 -12.70
CA PHE A 144 7.01 9.51 -12.94
C PHE A 144 7.33 10.32 -11.67
N PRO A 145 8.45 10.03 -10.98
CA PRO A 145 8.75 10.67 -9.70
C PRO A 145 9.07 12.14 -9.91
N ARG A 146 8.87 12.94 -8.85
CA ARG A 146 9.39 14.30 -8.83
C ARG A 146 10.91 14.24 -8.80
N GLN A 147 11.57 14.90 -9.76
CA GLN A 147 13.02 15.03 -9.84
C GLN A 147 13.42 16.49 -9.70
N GLU A 148 14.57 16.73 -9.08
CA GLU A 148 15.16 18.08 -9.01
C GLU A 148 15.47 18.60 -10.41
N GLY A 149 15.19 19.88 -10.66
CA GLY A 149 15.43 20.53 -11.96
C GLY A 149 14.37 20.29 -13.04
N LEU A 150 13.35 19.45 -12.80
CA LEU A 150 12.20 19.33 -13.71
C LEU A 150 11.06 20.25 -13.29
N GLU A 151 10.47 20.91 -14.29
CA GLU A 151 9.30 21.76 -14.10
C GLU A 151 8.06 20.94 -13.72
N LYS A 152 7.16 21.55 -12.94
CA LYS A 152 5.88 20.91 -12.56
C LYS A 152 5.07 20.45 -13.78
N ARG A 153 5.18 21.20 -14.88
CA ARG A 153 4.57 20.89 -16.18
C ARG A 153 5.07 19.57 -16.76
N ASP A 154 6.38 19.38 -16.84
CA ASP A 154 6.98 18.18 -17.45
C ASP A 154 6.63 16.93 -16.64
N ILE A 155 6.64 17.04 -15.31
CA ILE A 155 6.26 15.95 -14.41
C ILE A 155 4.78 15.57 -14.61
N MET A 156 3.89 16.56 -14.71
CA MET A 156 2.47 16.31 -14.94
C MET A 156 2.23 15.68 -16.33
N GLU A 157 2.85 16.21 -17.38
CA GLU A 157 2.72 15.69 -18.74
C GLU A 157 3.16 14.23 -18.84
N LYS A 158 4.32 13.90 -18.23
CA LYS A 158 4.81 12.51 -18.15
C LYS A 158 3.84 11.60 -17.40
N ASN A 159 3.31 12.04 -16.26
CA ASN A 159 2.31 11.26 -15.52
C ASN A 159 1.01 11.07 -16.33
N VAL A 160 0.51 12.10 -17.01
CA VAL A 160 -0.66 11.97 -17.90
C VAL A 160 -0.42 10.94 -18.99
N MET A 161 0.77 10.90 -19.59
CA MET A 161 1.13 9.88 -20.59
C MET A 161 1.15 8.46 -20.01
N ILE A 162 1.75 8.28 -18.83
CA ILE A 162 1.81 6.97 -18.14
C ILE A 162 0.39 6.49 -17.81
N PHE A 163 -0.40 7.32 -17.12
CA PHE A 163 -1.74 6.93 -16.67
C PHE A 163 -2.77 6.87 -17.81
N ARG A 164 -2.50 7.50 -18.96
CA ARG A 164 -3.22 7.22 -20.21
C ARG A 164 -2.99 5.80 -20.72
N THR A 165 -1.73 5.36 -20.76
CA THR A 165 -1.39 3.99 -21.20
C THR A 165 -2.01 2.97 -20.23
N MET A 166 -1.85 3.19 -18.93
CA MET A 166 -2.44 2.34 -17.89
C MET A 166 -3.97 2.29 -17.98
N GLY A 167 -4.64 3.44 -18.11
CA GLY A 167 -6.10 3.50 -18.29
C GLY A 167 -6.58 2.69 -19.51
N ARG A 168 -5.86 2.77 -20.64
CA ARG A 168 -6.20 1.98 -21.84
C ARG A 168 -5.94 0.48 -21.67
N ALA A 169 -4.91 0.11 -20.93
CA ALA A 169 -4.64 -1.30 -20.63
C ALA A 169 -5.74 -1.87 -19.71
N LEU A 170 -6.11 -1.12 -18.66
CA LEU A 170 -7.21 -1.45 -17.77
C LEU A 170 -8.52 -1.66 -18.55
N GLU A 171 -8.93 -0.67 -19.34
CA GLU A 171 -10.16 -0.70 -20.17
C GLU A 171 -10.30 -1.97 -21.02
N ARG A 172 -9.17 -2.52 -21.50
CA ARG A 172 -9.18 -3.65 -22.44
C ARG A 172 -9.06 -5.02 -21.79
N HIS A 173 -8.39 -5.10 -20.65
CA HIS A 173 -7.85 -6.40 -20.19
C HIS A 173 -8.33 -6.83 -18.80
N VAL A 174 -8.73 -5.90 -17.93
CA VAL A 174 -9.20 -6.25 -16.59
C VAL A 174 -10.66 -6.71 -16.60
N LYS A 175 -11.10 -7.36 -15.52
CA LYS A 175 -12.53 -7.61 -15.30
C LYS A 175 -13.27 -6.27 -15.12
N TYR A 176 -14.53 -6.22 -15.55
CA TYR A 176 -15.37 -5.01 -15.41
C TYR A 176 -15.44 -4.49 -13.97
N ASP A 177 -15.49 -5.40 -13.01
CA ASP A 177 -15.57 -5.12 -11.59
C ASP A 177 -14.20 -5.05 -10.89
N CYS A 178 -13.09 -5.05 -11.64
CA CYS A 178 -11.74 -4.93 -11.08
C CYS A 178 -11.60 -3.67 -10.20
N LYS A 179 -10.98 -3.81 -9.02
CA LYS A 179 -10.70 -2.69 -8.12
C LYS A 179 -9.28 -2.17 -8.36
N ILE A 180 -9.17 -0.87 -8.67
CA ILE A 180 -7.95 -0.24 -9.18
C ILE A 180 -7.42 0.73 -8.15
N LEU A 181 -6.30 0.41 -7.51
CA LEU A 181 -5.65 1.24 -6.49
C LEU A 181 -4.43 1.95 -7.06
N VAL A 182 -4.50 3.27 -7.16
CA VAL A 182 -3.39 4.13 -7.57
C VAL A 182 -2.58 4.58 -6.37
N VAL A 183 -1.28 4.32 -6.42
CA VAL A 183 -0.30 4.67 -5.39
C VAL A 183 0.70 5.70 -5.91
N GLY A 184 1.07 5.60 -7.19
CA GLY A 184 2.00 6.51 -7.84
C GLY A 184 1.52 7.97 -7.82
N ASN A 185 2.34 8.88 -7.28
CA ASN A 185 1.96 10.27 -7.08
C ASN A 185 2.00 11.12 -8.36
N PRO A 186 1.10 12.10 -8.53
CA PRO A 186 0.01 12.47 -7.63
C PRO A 186 -1.19 11.51 -7.72
N ALA A 187 -1.42 10.69 -6.68
CA ALA A 187 -2.25 9.49 -6.79
C ALA A 187 -3.73 9.76 -7.14
N HIS A 188 -4.28 10.88 -6.65
CA HIS A 188 -5.68 11.24 -6.85
C HIS A 188 -5.93 11.69 -8.29
N THR A 189 -5.09 12.61 -8.78
CA THR A 189 -5.12 13.06 -10.17
C THR A 189 -4.79 11.91 -11.13
N ASN A 190 -3.83 11.06 -10.79
CA ASN A 190 -3.48 9.87 -11.58
C ASN A 190 -4.63 8.85 -11.64
N ALA A 191 -5.33 8.59 -10.54
CA ALA A 191 -6.55 7.78 -10.52
C ALA A 191 -7.65 8.39 -11.41
N TRP A 192 -7.83 9.71 -11.34
CA TRP A 192 -8.77 10.43 -12.19
C TRP A 192 -8.42 10.31 -13.69
N ILE A 193 -7.15 10.46 -14.06
CA ILE A 193 -6.67 10.28 -15.43
C ILE A 193 -6.90 8.83 -15.90
N CYS A 194 -6.58 7.84 -15.07
CA CYS A 194 -6.83 6.43 -15.37
C CYS A 194 -8.31 6.18 -15.66
N ALA A 195 -9.19 6.68 -14.78
CA ALA A 195 -10.64 6.57 -14.95
C ALA A 195 -11.13 7.29 -16.22
N HIS A 196 -10.52 8.41 -16.61
CA HIS A 196 -10.86 9.09 -17.86
C HIS A 196 -10.59 8.22 -19.09
N TYR A 197 -9.48 7.48 -19.11
CA TYR A 197 -9.11 6.60 -20.22
C TYR A 197 -9.66 5.17 -20.15
N ALA A 198 -10.39 4.85 -19.08
CA ALA A 198 -11.16 3.62 -18.90
C ALA A 198 -12.65 3.94 -18.69
N PRO A 199 -13.35 4.46 -19.72
CA PRO A 199 -14.73 4.93 -19.57
C PRO A 199 -15.74 3.81 -19.30
N SER A 200 -15.47 2.57 -19.71
CA SER A 200 -16.39 1.45 -19.46
C SER A 200 -16.39 1.00 -18.00
N LEU A 201 -15.26 1.17 -17.29
CA LEU A 201 -15.12 0.74 -15.91
C LEU A 201 -15.86 1.69 -14.94
N PRO A 202 -16.56 1.16 -13.92
CA PRO A 202 -17.23 1.98 -12.91
C PRO A 202 -16.24 2.92 -12.22
N LYS A 203 -16.59 4.21 -12.11
CA LYS A 203 -15.72 5.21 -11.48
C LYS A 203 -15.44 4.90 -10.01
N GLN A 204 -16.40 4.26 -9.34
CA GLN A 204 -16.29 3.83 -7.95
C GLN A 204 -15.22 2.75 -7.74
N ASN A 205 -14.73 2.11 -8.81
CA ASN A 205 -13.66 1.12 -8.74
C ASN A 205 -12.25 1.73 -8.78
N PHE A 206 -12.11 3.05 -8.96
CA PHE A 206 -10.83 3.73 -8.96
C PHE A 206 -10.56 4.36 -7.59
N PHE A 207 -9.44 3.97 -6.99
CA PHE A 207 -9.01 4.40 -5.67
C PHE A 207 -7.66 5.10 -5.74
N ALA A 208 -7.45 6.04 -4.83
CA ALA A 208 -6.13 6.61 -4.54
C ALA A 208 -5.71 6.31 -3.10
N LEU A 209 -4.45 5.93 -2.90
CA LEU A 209 -3.95 5.53 -1.59
C LEU A 209 -3.75 6.73 -0.65
N THR A 210 -4.55 6.80 0.40
CA THR A 210 -4.36 7.66 1.59
C THR A 210 -4.23 6.89 2.89
N ARG A 211 -4.36 5.55 2.83
CA ARG A 211 -4.28 4.66 3.99
C ARG A 211 -2.96 4.77 4.75
N LEU A 212 -1.87 5.12 4.05
CA LEU A 212 -0.58 5.36 4.70
C LEU A 212 -0.62 6.57 5.66
N ASP A 213 -1.35 7.62 5.30
CA ASP A 213 -1.50 8.80 6.15
C ASP A 213 -2.30 8.47 7.40
N GLN A 214 -3.41 7.73 7.24
CA GLN A 214 -4.17 7.20 8.38
C GLN A 214 -3.33 6.29 9.28
N ASN A 215 -2.55 5.37 8.70
CA ASN A 215 -1.72 4.45 9.47
C ASN A 215 -0.60 5.19 10.23
N ARG A 216 0.03 6.20 9.60
CA ARG A 216 1.03 7.06 10.25
C ARG A 216 0.42 7.83 11.41
N ALA A 217 -0.75 8.40 11.19
CA ALA A 217 -1.52 9.12 12.19
C ALA A 217 -1.83 8.23 13.40
N ALA A 218 -2.45 7.06 13.18
CA ALA A 218 -2.75 6.11 14.24
C ALA A 218 -1.49 5.68 15.00
N GLY A 219 -0.38 5.44 14.30
CA GLY A 219 0.90 5.10 14.91
C GLY A 219 1.50 6.22 15.77
N GLN A 220 1.39 7.50 15.36
CA GLN A 220 1.86 8.61 16.20
C GLN A 220 0.99 8.82 17.43
N ILE A 221 -0.34 8.72 17.30
CA ILE A 221 -1.27 8.79 18.43
C ILE A 221 -0.95 7.65 19.42
N ALA A 222 -0.82 6.42 18.93
CA ALA A 222 -0.50 5.27 19.77
C ALA A 222 0.83 5.45 20.51
N HIS A 223 1.86 5.95 19.82
CA HIS A 223 3.15 6.27 20.43
C HIS A 223 3.04 7.35 21.50
N HIS A 224 2.31 8.43 21.23
CA HIS A 224 2.11 9.53 22.19
C HIS A 224 1.43 9.06 23.49
N PHE A 225 0.40 8.21 23.38
CA PHE A 225 -0.33 7.68 24.54
C PHE A 225 0.31 6.42 25.16
N GLY A 226 1.38 5.88 24.58
CA GLY A 226 2.05 4.66 25.04
C GLY A 226 1.16 3.41 24.94
N ILE A 227 0.41 3.28 23.85
CA ILE A 227 -0.66 2.26 23.70
C ILE A 227 -0.49 1.44 22.43
N ALA A 228 -1.26 0.36 22.31
CA ALA A 228 -1.24 -0.44 21.10
C ALA A 228 -1.94 0.29 19.93
N VAL A 229 -1.44 0.12 18.71
CA VAL A 229 -1.98 0.82 17.53
C VAL A 229 -3.44 0.42 17.21
N ASN A 230 -3.84 -0.81 17.55
CA ASN A 230 -5.23 -1.28 17.39
C ASN A 230 -6.22 -0.63 18.39
N GLU A 231 -5.72 0.12 19.37
CA GLU A 231 -6.54 0.93 20.27
C GLU A 231 -6.82 2.34 19.72
N VAL A 232 -6.28 2.68 18.53
CA VAL A 232 -6.55 3.92 17.81
C VAL A 232 -7.35 3.62 16.55
N LYS A 233 -8.56 4.16 16.47
CA LYS A 233 -9.50 3.91 15.37
C LYS A 233 -10.04 5.23 14.81
N ASN A 234 -10.65 5.18 13.63
CA ASN A 234 -11.45 6.27 13.08
C ASN A 234 -10.68 7.59 12.87
N VAL A 235 -9.38 7.50 12.58
CA VAL A 235 -8.59 8.64 12.12
C VAL A 235 -8.82 8.82 10.63
N VAL A 236 -9.01 10.06 10.19
CA VAL A 236 -9.32 10.39 8.79
C VAL A 236 -8.14 11.08 8.12
N ALA A 237 -7.84 10.69 6.89
CA ALA A 237 -7.00 11.46 5.98
C ALA A 237 -7.89 12.01 4.87
N TRP A 238 -8.23 13.30 4.94
CA TRP A 238 -9.10 13.96 3.97
C TRP A 238 -8.33 14.46 2.74
N GLY A 239 -9.00 14.45 1.58
CA GLY A 239 -8.50 15.07 0.36
C GLY A 239 -7.42 14.26 -0.31
N SER A 240 -6.24 14.82 -0.53
CA SER A 240 -5.13 14.11 -1.17
C SER A 240 -4.01 13.77 -0.17
N HIS A 241 -3.03 12.97 -0.62
CA HIS A 241 -1.96 12.44 0.21
C HIS A 241 -1.30 13.52 1.08
N ALA A 242 -1.25 13.27 2.40
CA ALA A 242 -0.63 14.11 3.43
C ALA A 242 -1.17 15.57 3.51
N LYS A 243 -2.38 15.84 2.99
CA LYS A 243 -2.95 17.20 3.00
C LYS A 243 -3.74 17.54 4.25
N PHE A 244 -4.64 16.67 4.70
CA PHE A 244 -5.46 16.96 5.87
C PHE A 244 -5.71 15.71 6.73
N PRO A 245 -4.76 15.34 7.61
CA PRO A 245 -5.00 14.35 8.64
C PRO A 245 -5.87 14.97 9.75
N ASP A 246 -6.95 14.28 10.10
CA ASP A 246 -7.98 14.74 11.02
C ASP A 246 -8.26 13.66 12.07
N ILE A 247 -8.18 14.08 13.33
CA ILE A 247 -8.40 13.22 14.50
C ILE A 247 -9.70 13.56 15.23
N GLU A 248 -10.48 14.55 14.79
CA GLU A 248 -11.70 15.02 15.48
C GLU A 248 -12.68 13.87 15.79
N HIS A 249 -12.72 12.85 14.94
CA HIS A 249 -13.59 11.66 15.07
C HIS A 249 -12.84 10.39 15.49
N ALA A 250 -11.56 10.51 15.87
CA ALA A 250 -10.77 9.37 16.29
C ALA A 250 -11.29 8.79 17.62
N ILE A 251 -11.11 7.48 17.77
CA ILE A 251 -11.39 6.74 19.01
C ILE A 251 -10.05 6.24 19.56
N ILE A 252 -9.77 6.54 20.82
CA ILE A 252 -8.54 6.17 21.54
C ILE A 252 -8.94 5.40 22.80
N LYS A 253 -8.49 4.15 22.95
CA LYS A 253 -8.89 3.25 24.06
C LYS A 253 -10.41 3.13 24.21
N GLY A 254 -11.13 3.03 23.09
CA GLY A 254 -12.60 2.94 23.09
C GLY A 254 -13.34 4.23 23.43
N ARG A 255 -12.64 5.36 23.64
CA ARG A 255 -13.24 6.67 23.92
C ARG A 255 -13.03 7.65 22.77
N PRO A 256 -14.00 8.52 22.43
CA PRO A 256 -13.78 9.60 21.48
C PRO A 256 -12.58 10.46 21.88
N VAL A 257 -11.84 10.98 20.89
CA VAL A 257 -10.65 11.80 21.12
C VAL A 257 -10.89 12.95 22.09
N THR A 258 -12.09 13.55 22.04
CA THR A 258 -12.49 14.67 22.90
C THR A 258 -12.56 14.33 24.38
N GLN A 259 -12.73 13.05 24.72
CA GLN A 259 -12.68 12.52 26.09
C GLN A 259 -11.32 11.92 26.44
N ALA A 260 -10.54 11.50 25.44
CA ALA A 260 -9.21 10.95 25.63
C ALA A 260 -8.17 12.05 25.88
N LEU A 261 -8.35 13.23 25.28
CA LEU A 261 -7.52 14.43 25.49
C LEU A 261 -8.08 15.23 26.68
N ALA A 262 -7.38 15.17 27.80
CA ALA A 262 -7.90 15.67 29.09
C ALA A 262 -7.79 17.19 29.23
N THR A 263 -6.82 17.81 28.57
CA THR A 263 -6.53 19.25 28.70
C THR A 263 -6.71 20.01 27.39
N THR A 264 -6.89 21.33 27.48
CA THR A 264 -6.94 22.20 26.30
C THR A 264 -5.57 22.26 25.61
N GLU A 265 -4.50 22.18 26.40
CA GLU A 265 -3.11 22.14 25.97
C GLU A 265 -2.81 20.87 25.17
N GLU A 266 -3.22 19.69 25.64
CA GLU A 266 -3.11 18.43 24.90
C GLU A 266 -3.89 18.48 23.58
N ARG A 267 -5.11 19.04 23.60
CA ARG A 267 -5.92 19.21 22.38
C ARG A 267 -5.22 20.09 21.35
N LYS A 268 -4.64 21.21 21.80
CA LYS A 268 -3.89 22.11 20.92
C LYS A 268 -2.61 21.46 20.42
N HIS A 269 -1.86 20.79 21.30
CA HIS A 269 -0.64 20.07 20.99
C HIS A 269 -0.90 18.98 19.93
N MET A 270 -1.94 18.16 20.14
CA MET A 270 -2.34 17.10 19.24
C MET A 270 -2.95 17.59 17.92
N ASN A 271 -3.43 18.82 17.82
CA ASN A 271 -3.84 19.37 16.52
C ASN A 271 -2.66 19.99 15.77
N ASP A 272 -1.85 20.82 16.45
CA ASP A 272 -0.80 21.62 15.82
C ASP A 272 0.45 20.80 15.46
N LEU A 273 0.91 19.92 16.37
CA LEU A 273 2.11 19.12 16.12
C LEU A 273 1.81 17.93 15.22
N PHE A 274 0.70 17.24 15.47
CA PHE A 274 0.30 16.10 14.68
C PHE A 274 0.20 16.43 13.19
N TYR A 275 -0.45 17.55 12.87
CA TYR A 275 -0.59 17.98 11.48
C TYR A 275 0.79 18.22 10.83
N LYS A 276 1.70 18.92 11.54
CA LYS A 276 3.07 19.17 11.05
C LYS A 276 3.89 17.89 10.93
N GLU A 277 3.84 17.01 11.93
CA GLU A 277 4.53 15.73 11.94
C GLU A 277 4.07 14.84 10.79
N MET A 278 2.77 14.79 10.52
CA MET A 278 2.21 14.02 9.41
C MET A 278 2.72 14.50 8.06
N GLN A 279 2.76 15.81 7.84
CA GLN A 279 3.31 16.39 6.61
C GLN A 279 4.80 16.07 6.42
N GLN A 280 5.57 16.00 7.51
CA GLN A 280 7.01 15.75 7.46
C GLN A 280 7.40 14.27 7.57
N ARG A 281 6.46 13.38 7.92
CA ARG A 281 6.77 11.99 8.27
C ARG A 281 7.52 11.24 7.17
N GLY A 282 7.13 11.45 5.91
CA GLY A 282 7.82 10.88 4.76
C GLY A 282 9.29 11.33 4.69
N ALA A 283 9.54 12.63 4.82
CA ALA A 283 10.89 13.21 4.81
C ALA A 283 11.72 12.74 6.00
N SER A 284 11.13 12.64 7.20
CA SER A 284 11.80 12.09 8.39
C SER A 284 12.27 10.66 8.19
N ILE A 285 11.44 9.81 7.55
CA ILE A 285 11.83 8.42 7.24
C ILE A 285 12.97 8.40 6.22
N VAL A 286 12.90 9.19 5.15
CA VAL A 286 13.96 9.27 4.14
C VAL A 286 15.27 9.73 4.78
N LYS A 287 15.22 10.75 5.64
CA LYS A 287 16.39 11.26 6.36
C LYS A 287 17.05 10.18 7.23
N ALA A 288 16.24 9.38 7.92
CA ALA A 288 16.70 8.33 8.83
C ALA A 288 17.18 7.07 8.10
N ARG A 289 16.37 6.51 7.19
CA ARG A 289 16.65 5.25 6.49
C ARG A 289 17.54 5.40 5.27
N LYS A 290 17.71 6.63 4.75
CA LYS A 290 18.34 6.91 3.44
C LYS A 290 17.62 6.23 2.26
N ALA A 291 16.38 5.80 2.48
CA ALA A 291 15.53 5.12 1.52
C ALA A 291 14.07 5.51 1.73
N SER A 292 13.25 5.32 0.70
CA SER A 292 11.81 5.59 0.76
C SER A 292 11.10 4.69 1.79
N SER A 293 9.88 5.07 2.17
CA SER A 293 9.06 4.35 3.15
C SER A 293 8.35 3.11 2.57
N ALA A 294 9.05 2.34 1.72
CA ALA A 294 8.50 1.24 0.95
C ALA A 294 7.70 0.21 1.78
N MET A 295 8.26 -0.26 2.90
CA MET A 295 7.60 -1.22 3.79
C MET A 295 6.26 -0.70 4.32
N SER A 296 6.20 0.53 4.83
CA SER A 296 4.96 1.06 5.40
C SER A 296 3.94 1.43 4.31
N THR A 297 4.39 1.82 3.12
CA THR A 297 3.52 1.96 1.94
C THR A 297 2.91 0.61 1.53
N ALA A 298 3.72 -0.45 1.41
CA ALA A 298 3.25 -1.79 1.11
C ALA A 298 2.22 -2.28 2.14
N ARG A 299 2.47 -2.04 3.43
CA ARG A 299 1.51 -2.35 4.48
C ARG A 299 0.19 -1.59 4.32
N ALA A 300 0.25 -0.30 3.99
CA ALA A 300 -0.95 0.51 3.77
C ALA A 300 -1.76 0.05 2.55
N ILE A 301 -1.10 -0.45 1.49
CA ILE A 301 -1.75 -1.06 0.33
C ILE A 301 -2.49 -2.34 0.75
N VAL A 302 -1.83 -3.20 1.52
CA VAL A 302 -2.43 -4.42 2.07
C VAL A 302 -3.65 -4.09 2.93
N ASP A 303 -3.52 -3.16 3.88
CA ASP A 303 -4.63 -2.76 4.75
C ASP A 303 -5.80 -2.16 3.96
N HIS A 304 -5.51 -1.35 2.93
CA HIS A 304 -6.54 -0.75 2.07
C HIS A 304 -7.35 -1.84 1.34
N ILE A 305 -6.66 -2.75 0.65
CA ILE A 305 -7.33 -3.80 -0.12
C ILE A 305 -8.00 -4.83 0.81
N HIS A 306 -7.37 -5.14 1.95
CA HIS A 306 -7.95 -6.02 2.96
C HIS A 306 -9.30 -5.50 3.43
N ASP A 307 -9.40 -4.24 3.83
CA ASP A 307 -10.68 -3.71 4.32
C ASP A 307 -11.70 -3.57 3.19
N LEU A 308 -11.24 -3.22 1.98
CA LEU A 308 -12.10 -3.18 0.80
C LEU A 308 -12.68 -4.57 0.44
N HIS A 309 -11.88 -5.63 0.58
CA HIS A 309 -12.26 -7.00 0.24
C HIS A 309 -13.01 -7.72 1.36
N SER A 310 -12.56 -7.57 2.61
CA SER A 310 -13.07 -8.30 3.77
C SER A 310 -14.10 -7.50 4.58
N GLY A 311 -14.18 -6.19 4.37
CA GLY A 311 -15.03 -5.26 5.12
C GLY A 311 -14.30 -4.60 6.29
N THR A 312 -14.79 -3.43 6.71
CA THR A 312 -14.36 -2.80 7.96
C THR A 312 -15.09 -3.42 9.15
N LEU A 313 -14.47 -3.35 10.34
CA LEU A 313 -15.12 -3.78 11.57
C LEU A 313 -16.33 -2.87 11.90
N ALA A 314 -17.28 -3.41 12.67
CA ALA A 314 -18.46 -2.66 13.08
C ALA A 314 -18.08 -1.39 13.87
N GLY A 315 -18.60 -0.24 13.44
CA GLY A 315 -18.30 1.06 14.03
C GLY A 315 -16.97 1.69 13.57
N GLU A 316 -16.24 1.02 12.67
CA GLU A 316 -14.98 1.51 12.11
C GLU A 316 -15.14 2.00 10.67
N PHE A 317 -14.40 3.06 10.35
CA PHE A 317 -14.22 3.56 8.98
C PHE A 317 -12.74 3.79 8.68
N VAL A 318 -12.43 3.79 7.39
CA VAL A 318 -11.06 3.98 6.88
C VAL A 318 -11.04 5.05 5.80
N SER A 319 -9.86 5.59 5.54
CA SER A 319 -9.64 6.65 4.55
C SER A 319 -9.30 6.02 3.21
N MET A 320 -10.08 6.37 2.19
CA MET A 320 -9.85 5.95 0.82
C MET A 320 -10.09 7.14 -0.11
N GLY A 321 -9.13 7.43 -0.99
CA GLY A 321 -9.37 8.29 -2.14
C GLY A 321 -10.36 7.61 -3.06
N VAL A 322 -11.59 8.10 -3.14
CA VAL A 322 -12.67 7.51 -3.94
C VAL A 322 -13.24 8.57 -4.88
N TRP A 323 -13.97 8.11 -5.90
CA TRP A 323 -14.67 9.03 -6.79
C TRP A 323 -15.73 9.82 -6.01
N SER A 324 -15.70 11.14 -6.10
CA SER A 324 -16.73 11.99 -5.51
C SER A 324 -17.95 12.04 -6.42
N ASP A 325 -19.06 11.58 -5.87
CA ASP A 325 -20.40 11.70 -6.42
C ASP A 325 -21.38 12.16 -5.32
N HIS A 326 -22.50 12.75 -5.75
CA HIS A 326 -23.63 13.09 -4.90
C HIS A 326 -23.31 14.06 -3.74
N GLY A 327 -22.25 14.88 -3.87
CA GLY A 327 -21.98 15.99 -2.95
C GLY A 327 -21.68 15.61 -1.50
N ALA A 328 -21.16 14.40 -1.24
CA ALA A 328 -20.79 13.97 0.11
C ALA A 328 -19.86 15.00 0.77
N TYR A 329 -20.17 15.40 2.01
CA TYR A 329 -19.43 16.44 2.75
C TYR A 329 -19.31 17.80 2.02
N SER A 330 -20.23 18.09 1.08
CA SER A 330 -20.18 19.28 0.21
C SER A 330 -18.92 19.36 -0.66
N ILE A 331 -18.31 18.20 -0.95
CA ILE A 331 -17.20 18.05 -1.91
C ILE A 331 -17.79 18.05 -3.32
N ALA A 332 -17.11 18.70 -4.26
CA ALA A 332 -17.48 18.77 -5.66
C ALA A 332 -17.40 17.38 -6.31
N ASP A 333 -18.36 17.10 -7.19
CA ASP A 333 -18.40 15.86 -7.94
C ASP A 333 -17.23 15.76 -8.95
N SER A 334 -16.98 14.53 -9.41
CA SER A 334 -15.97 14.23 -10.44
C SER A 334 -14.53 14.57 -10.04
N LEU A 335 -14.20 14.28 -8.78
CA LEU A 335 -12.85 14.24 -8.23
C LEU A 335 -12.54 12.83 -7.74
N VAL A 336 -11.26 12.52 -7.56
CA VAL A 336 -10.86 11.46 -6.64
C VAL A 336 -10.44 12.15 -5.35
N PHE A 337 -11.14 11.89 -4.26
CA PHE A 337 -10.98 12.61 -3.01
C PHE A 337 -11.06 11.65 -1.83
N SER A 338 -10.11 11.75 -0.90
CA SER A 338 -10.09 10.90 0.28
C SER A 338 -11.11 11.33 1.32
N VAL A 339 -11.96 10.38 1.68
CA VAL A 339 -13.04 10.53 2.65
C VAL A 339 -13.09 9.28 3.54
N PRO A 340 -13.73 9.34 4.72
CA PRO A 340 -14.01 8.17 5.52
C PRO A 340 -15.02 7.28 4.79
N VAL A 341 -14.70 6.00 4.65
CA VAL A 341 -15.55 4.98 4.05
C VAL A 341 -15.75 3.80 4.99
N ILE A 342 -16.92 3.19 4.88
CA ILE A 342 -17.23 1.88 5.47
C ILE A 342 -17.17 0.87 4.33
N CYS A 343 -16.36 -0.17 4.48
CA CYS A 343 -16.27 -1.24 3.50
C CYS A 343 -17.16 -2.42 3.91
N TYR A 344 -17.93 -2.95 2.98
CA TYR A 344 -18.85 -4.08 3.20
C TYR A 344 -18.26 -5.42 2.77
N GLY A 345 -17.04 -5.41 2.21
CA GLY A 345 -16.41 -6.56 1.60
C GLY A 345 -16.83 -6.79 0.14
N GLY A 346 -16.11 -7.67 -0.55
CA GLY A 346 -16.26 -7.94 -1.98
C GLY A 346 -15.95 -6.72 -2.87
N GLY A 347 -15.19 -5.75 -2.36
CA GLY A 347 -14.90 -4.51 -3.07
C GLY A 347 -15.99 -3.44 -2.97
N ARG A 348 -17.02 -3.63 -2.14
CA ARG A 348 -18.10 -2.66 -1.96
C ARG A 348 -17.83 -1.77 -0.76
N TYR A 349 -18.15 -0.48 -0.89
CA TYR A 349 -18.03 0.50 0.18
C TYR A 349 -19.15 1.54 0.10
N ARG A 350 -19.25 2.36 1.13
CA ARG A 350 -19.96 3.64 1.09
C ARG A 350 -19.13 4.71 1.77
N VAL A 351 -19.30 5.96 1.33
CA VAL A 351 -18.86 7.12 2.11
C VAL A 351 -19.63 7.15 3.44
N HIS A 352 -18.93 7.38 4.54
CA HIS A 352 -19.56 7.54 5.85
C HIS A 352 -20.42 8.82 5.85
N PRO A 353 -21.73 8.79 6.16
CA PRO A 353 -22.59 9.97 5.98
C PRO A 353 -22.65 10.90 7.21
N GLY A 354 -22.08 10.50 8.35
CA GLY A 354 -22.46 11.06 9.66
C GLY A 354 -21.40 11.87 10.40
N LEU A 355 -20.27 12.26 9.78
CA LEU A 355 -19.27 13.04 10.52
C LEU A 355 -19.63 14.53 10.51
N VAL A 356 -19.76 15.11 11.71
CA VAL A 356 -19.94 16.55 11.90
C VAL A 356 -18.57 17.21 11.85
N LEU A 357 -18.34 18.02 10.81
CA LEU A 357 -17.09 18.76 10.64
C LEU A 357 -17.16 20.12 11.33
N SER A 358 -16.11 20.45 12.09
CA SER A 358 -15.92 21.79 12.67
C SER A 358 -15.76 22.86 11.57
N PRO A 359 -15.99 24.16 11.86
CA PRO A 359 -15.76 25.23 10.88
C PRO A 359 -14.33 25.23 10.31
N ALA A 360 -13.33 24.97 11.16
CA ALA A 360 -11.93 24.88 10.74
C ALA A 360 -11.68 23.69 9.81
N SER A 361 -12.24 22.51 10.12
CA SER A 361 -12.16 21.32 9.27
C SER A 361 -12.83 21.55 7.91
N ARG A 362 -13.98 22.23 7.87
CA ARG A 362 -14.67 22.59 6.61
C ARG A 362 -13.83 23.52 5.76
N GLU A 363 -13.24 24.55 6.35
CA GLU A 363 -12.37 25.48 5.62
C GLU A 363 -11.13 24.77 5.08
N LYS A 364 -10.52 23.89 5.88
CA LYS A 364 -9.39 23.09 5.43
C LYS A 364 -9.76 22.15 4.28
N LEU A 365 -10.91 21.49 4.38
CA LEU A 365 -11.45 20.64 3.33
C LEU A 365 -11.62 21.41 2.01
N LYS A 366 -12.11 22.65 2.07
CA LYS A 366 -12.25 23.52 0.89
C LYS A 366 -10.93 23.95 0.28
N GLN A 367 -9.91 24.21 1.09
CA GLN A 367 -8.55 24.49 0.58
C GLN A 367 -7.99 23.27 -0.16
N VAL A 368 -8.11 22.07 0.42
CA VAL A 368 -7.61 20.84 -0.20
C VAL A 368 -8.39 20.48 -1.47
N GLU A 369 -9.71 20.69 -1.47
CA GLU A 369 -10.54 20.57 -2.66
C GLU A 369 -10.08 21.48 -3.79
N ALA A 370 -9.83 22.76 -3.51
CA ALA A 370 -9.34 23.71 -4.49
C ALA A 370 -7.99 23.28 -5.09
N GLU A 371 -7.08 22.75 -4.27
CA GLU A 371 -5.79 22.21 -4.73
C GLU A 371 -5.97 21.01 -5.68
N ILE A 372 -6.86 20.07 -5.35
CA ILE A 372 -7.13 18.88 -6.18
C ILE A 372 -7.81 19.29 -7.50
N ILE A 373 -8.76 20.23 -7.46
CA ILE A 373 -9.38 20.79 -8.67
C ILE A 373 -8.32 21.42 -9.56
N ALA A 374 -7.46 22.27 -9.00
CA ALA A 374 -6.40 22.93 -9.75
C ALA A 374 -5.41 21.92 -10.36
N GLU A 375 -5.04 20.86 -9.63
CA GLU A 375 -4.15 19.82 -10.14
C GLU A 375 -4.80 19.00 -11.26
N ARG A 376 -6.07 18.62 -11.11
CA ARG A 376 -6.86 17.94 -12.15
C ARG A 376 -6.99 18.81 -13.40
N ASP A 377 -7.33 20.08 -13.23
CA ASP A 377 -7.54 20.99 -14.35
C ASP A 377 -6.23 21.33 -15.05
N PHE A 378 -5.11 21.32 -14.33
CA PHE A 378 -3.78 21.34 -14.93
C PHE A 378 -3.51 20.07 -15.75
N ALA A 379 -3.82 18.89 -15.22
CA ALA A 379 -3.66 17.62 -15.93
C ALA A 379 -4.48 17.55 -17.24
N LYS A 380 -5.70 18.13 -17.23
CA LYS A 380 -6.55 18.20 -18.43
C LYS A 380 -5.89 18.89 -19.62
N GLN A 381 -4.96 19.82 -19.39
CA GLN A 381 -4.24 20.51 -20.47
C GLN A 381 -3.40 19.56 -21.33
N PHE A 382 -3.05 18.38 -20.80
CA PHE A 382 -2.25 17.35 -21.49
C PHE A 382 -3.11 16.19 -22.00
N ILE A 383 -4.41 16.17 -21.68
CA ILE A 383 -5.36 15.21 -22.22
C ILE A 383 -5.80 15.73 -23.59
N LYS A 384 -5.41 15.05 -24.66
CA LYS A 384 -5.90 15.38 -26.00
C LYS A 384 -7.41 15.14 -26.02
N THR A 385 -8.20 16.20 -26.17
CA THR A 385 -9.62 16.09 -26.53
C THR A 385 -9.67 15.40 -27.89
N GLY A 386 -10.21 14.18 -27.93
CA GLY A 386 -10.26 13.39 -29.16
C GLY A 386 -11.23 14.01 -30.17
N SER A 387 -10.69 14.71 -31.17
CA SER A 387 -11.24 14.78 -32.52
C SER A 387 -10.17 14.35 -33.53
N GLY A 388 -9.83 13.06 -33.48
CA GLY A 388 -9.09 12.37 -34.55
C GLY A 388 -9.94 11.22 -35.05
N PRO A 389 -10.05 10.99 -36.38
CA PRO A 389 -11.01 10.04 -36.93
C PRO A 389 -10.70 8.62 -36.45
N ALA A 390 -11.77 7.86 -36.20
CA ALA A 390 -11.69 6.44 -35.89
C ALA A 390 -10.83 5.72 -36.94
N PRO A 391 -10.02 4.71 -36.55
CA PRO A 391 -9.29 3.92 -37.52
C PRO A 391 -10.29 3.31 -38.50
N SER A 392 -10.14 3.65 -39.78
CA SER A 392 -10.92 3.10 -40.88
C SER A 392 -10.83 1.58 -40.86
N ALA A 393 -11.98 0.91 -40.89
CA ALA A 393 -12.07 -0.53 -41.03
C ALA A 393 -11.23 -1.02 -42.24
N PRO A 394 -10.58 -2.20 -42.14
CA PRO A 394 -9.85 -2.75 -43.27
C PRO A 394 -10.80 -2.98 -44.43
N ALA A 395 -10.43 -2.49 -45.62
CA ALA A 395 -11.19 -2.70 -46.84
C ALA A 395 -11.33 -4.21 -47.12
N PRO A 396 -12.51 -4.66 -47.60
CA PRO A 396 -12.70 -6.06 -47.94
C PRO A 396 -11.75 -6.43 -49.09
N SER A 397 -11.03 -7.53 -48.92
CA SER A 397 -10.19 -8.14 -49.94
C SER A 397 -11.02 -8.37 -51.20
N ALA A 398 -10.62 -7.74 -52.30
CA ALA A 398 -11.16 -8.04 -53.62
C ALA A 398 -10.77 -9.47 -54.02
N SER A 399 -11.78 -10.17 -54.51
CA SER A 399 -11.79 -11.54 -55.06
C SER A 399 -10.75 -11.77 -56.16
#